data_AF-A0A7S7T368-F1
#
_entry.id   AF-A0A7S7T368-F1
#
_cell.length_a   1.000
_cell.length_b   1.000
_cell.length_c   1.000
_cell.angle_alpha   90.00
_cell.angle_beta   90.00
_cell.angle_gamma   90.00
#
_symmetry.space_group_name_H-M   'P 1'
#
loop_
_entity.id
_entity.type
_entity.pdbx_description
1 polymer ?
#
loop_
_entity_poly.entity_id
_entity_poly.type
_entity_poly.pdbx_seq_one_letter_code
_entity_poly.pdbx_strand_id
1 'polypeptide(L)'
;MPSHAPLFDAKGLQPPAKLSLLAEACPTCDQPIPHDRYDEIKERIQSRERKRADEITARLQEQHARDKEAALEDARKLSDTKIAEALDQARKLSEAKIIEARDAARRAADAENAERIAAVQRESGEVQAAMSAELAAAREATEGAAATIERMKEDAALREQTIRAEAMQAAEAVAQEKLAAGERRLKEVETALNLRIESADAAKVKAETAAATLEAALTKQRDDHAVVLADMESKAVAREAEIRKELEAAAADAVRERIEALEAAKANAEAGAASAASRLEELEKAHQAQLQDEREVWQKHVDAAVNAEKAASFEERLKIQTKFEELKRAYDQKTAEELGEGAEIDLYESLKAEFEGDKIERINKGLPGADILHTVMHNGKECGKIIYDSKNHKQWRSEFVTKLASDQMAAKAEHAVLSTSKFPKGARQLHVLDGVVLAGPARVVALVQVIRRHLVQTHTLRLSNDERVKKTAALYDFITSERCAMILARIDTHTDDLLDLQVKEKKAHDATWKKQGELIRSVQRVRAELANEIDAIVGMADFGDMAADFRTTDFGETVDE
;
A
#
# COMPACT_ATOMS: atom_id res chain seq x y z
N MET A 1 -27.30 56.63 -133.84
CA MET A 1 -26.97 58.03 -134.21
C MET A 1 -25.46 58.09 -134.42
N PRO A 2 -24.92 58.52 -135.58
CA PRO A 2 -25.50 58.55 -136.93
C PRO A 2 -24.64 57.75 -137.97
N SER A 3 -25.28 57.19 -139.01
CA SER A 3 -25.09 57.56 -140.45
C SER A 3 -23.87 56.93 -141.13
N HIS A 4 -23.90 56.28 -142.29
CA HIS A 4 -24.66 56.51 -143.51
C HIS A 4 -24.63 55.23 -144.37
N ALA A 5 -25.76 54.81 -144.93
CA ALA A 5 -25.82 54.20 -146.25
C ALA A 5 -25.85 55.34 -147.30
N PRO A 6 -25.67 55.13 -148.63
CA PRO A 6 -26.71 54.41 -149.39
C PRO A 6 -26.34 53.77 -150.77
N LEU A 7 -27.33 53.02 -151.29
CA LEU A 7 -27.82 52.93 -152.69
C LEU A 7 -27.17 52.00 -153.73
N PHE A 8 -27.99 50.99 -154.10
CA PHE A 8 -28.07 50.36 -155.42
C PHE A 8 -28.45 51.38 -156.51
N ASP A 9 -27.93 51.21 -157.73
CA ASP A 9 -28.52 51.76 -158.95
C ASP A 9 -28.65 50.67 -160.03
N ALA A 10 -29.71 50.78 -160.84
CA ALA A 10 -30.22 49.74 -161.71
C ALA A 10 -30.17 50.16 -163.19
N LYS A 11 -30.22 49.14 -164.07
CA LYS A 11 -30.61 49.14 -165.50
C LYS A 11 -29.57 49.55 -166.55
N GLY A 12 -29.46 48.67 -167.55
CA GLY A 12 -28.91 48.97 -168.87
C GLY A 12 -28.71 47.72 -169.73
N LEU A 13 -29.80 47.21 -170.32
CA LEU A 13 -29.80 46.12 -171.31
C LEU A 13 -29.94 46.72 -172.72
N GLN A 14 -29.06 46.37 -173.67
CA GLN A 14 -29.30 46.54 -175.12
C GLN A 14 -28.56 45.45 -175.94
N PRO A 15 -29.26 44.68 -176.81
CA PRO A 15 -28.70 43.61 -177.65
C PRO A 15 -28.67 43.98 -179.17
N PRO A 16 -28.23 43.08 -180.10
CA PRO A 16 -27.46 43.44 -181.30
C PRO A 16 -28.26 43.61 -182.62
N ALA A 17 -27.51 44.03 -183.64
CA ALA A 17 -27.90 44.38 -185.01
C ALA A 17 -28.41 43.24 -185.92
N LYS A 18 -29.28 43.59 -186.90
CA LYS A 18 -29.28 43.22 -188.35
C LYS A 18 -30.63 43.61 -189.02
N LEU A 19 -30.64 44.41 -190.10
CA LEU A 19 -30.75 44.01 -191.54
C LEU A 19 -31.90 43.04 -191.82
N SER A 20 -32.92 43.37 -192.63
CA SER A 20 -32.91 43.35 -194.11
C SER A 20 -34.27 43.78 -194.74
N LEU A 21 -34.31 43.93 -196.09
CA LEU A 21 -35.42 43.79 -197.09
C LEU A 21 -35.79 45.11 -197.82
N LEU A 22 -35.99 45.23 -199.16
CA LEU A 22 -36.31 44.36 -200.33
C LEU A 22 -35.54 44.90 -201.59
N ALA A 23 -35.42 44.28 -202.79
CA ALA A 23 -36.35 43.50 -203.63
C ALA A 23 -35.57 42.67 -204.69
N GLU A 24 -35.93 41.39 -204.90
CA GLU A 24 -36.60 40.81 -206.10
C GLU A 24 -35.70 40.45 -207.31
N ALA A 25 -35.14 39.23 -207.30
CA ALA A 25 -34.79 38.44 -208.51
C ALA A 25 -34.54 36.94 -208.15
N CYS A 26 -34.84 36.01 -209.07
CA CYS A 26 -34.62 34.56 -208.93
C CYS A 26 -33.16 34.17 -209.23
N PRO A 27 -32.41 33.47 -208.36
CA PRO A 27 -30.94 33.37 -208.45
C PRO A 27 -30.42 32.27 -209.38
N THR A 28 -31.12 31.85 -210.45
CA THR A 28 -30.57 30.74 -211.27
C THR A 28 -30.85 30.74 -212.79
N CYS A 29 -31.90 31.35 -213.36
CA CYS A 29 -32.13 31.16 -214.83
C CYS A 29 -32.99 32.16 -215.63
N ASP A 30 -33.31 33.36 -215.12
CA ASP A 30 -33.78 34.50 -215.95
C ASP A 30 -34.93 34.25 -216.97
N GLN A 31 -35.96 33.47 -216.58
CA GLN A 31 -37.23 33.37 -217.31
C GLN A 31 -38.46 33.53 -216.38
N PRO A 32 -39.61 34.04 -216.86
CA PRO A 32 -40.83 34.17 -216.07
C PRO A 32 -41.61 32.85 -216.05
N ILE A 33 -42.04 32.37 -214.87
CA ILE A 33 -42.74 31.08 -214.73
C ILE A 33 -44.04 31.23 -213.90
N PRO A 34 -45.16 30.57 -214.30
CA PRO A 34 -46.53 30.96 -213.94
C PRO A 34 -47.01 30.46 -212.57
N HIS A 35 -47.99 31.20 -212.03
CA HIS A 35 -48.76 30.98 -210.81
C HIS A 35 -49.62 29.71 -210.88
N ASP A 36 -49.56 28.85 -209.84
CA ASP A 36 -50.74 28.14 -209.27
C ASP A 36 -50.46 27.19 -208.06
N ARG A 37 -49.28 27.19 -207.40
CA ARG A 37 -49.04 26.32 -206.21
C ARG A 37 -48.22 26.91 -205.05
N TYR A 38 -48.33 28.22 -204.78
CA TYR A 38 -47.51 28.90 -203.75
C TYR A 38 -48.11 28.87 -202.32
N ASP A 39 -49.44 28.96 -202.18
CA ASP A 39 -50.05 29.21 -200.86
C ASP A 39 -50.04 28.00 -199.92
N GLU A 40 -50.12 26.78 -200.46
CA GLU A 40 -50.17 25.54 -199.64
C GLU A 40 -48.82 25.22 -198.95
N ILE A 41 -47.70 25.64 -199.54
CA ILE A 41 -46.36 25.40 -198.97
C ILE A 41 -46.04 26.39 -197.84
N LYS A 42 -46.56 27.62 -197.90
CA LYS A 42 -46.30 28.69 -196.94
C LYS A 42 -46.95 28.42 -195.57
N GLU A 43 -48.19 27.94 -195.54
CA GLU A 43 -48.90 27.63 -194.28
C GLU A 43 -48.23 26.49 -193.49
N ARG A 44 -47.71 25.49 -194.19
CA ARG A 44 -47.10 24.30 -193.57
C ARG A 44 -45.77 24.62 -192.88
N ILE A 45 -45.03 25.62 -193.36
CA ILE A 45 -43.77 26.09 -192.75
C ILE A 45 -44.08 26.87 -191.46
N GLN A 46 -45.04 27.80 -191.50
CA GLN A 46 -45.40 28.64 -190.35
C GLN A 46 -45.96 27.83 -189.15
N SER A 47 -46.71 26.76 -189.41
CA SER A 47 -47.22 25.87 -188.34
C SER A 47 -46.10 25.12 -187.59
N ARG A 48 -45.06 24.67 -188.31
CA ARG A 48 -43.91 23.98 -187.70
C ARG A 48 -43.05 24.91 -186.85
N GLU A 49 -42.92 26.17 -187.25
CA GLU A 49 -42.13 27.16 -186.51
C GLU A 49 -42.79 27.52 -185.17
N ARG A 50 -44.12 27.69 -185.11
CA ARG A 50 -44.83 27.94 -183.85
C ARG A 50 -44.68 26.80 -182.84
N LYS A 51 -44.84 25.54 -183.29
CA LYS A 51 -44.67 24.37 -182.41
C LYS A 51 -43.27 24.29 -181.80
N ARG A 52 -42.22 24.61 -182.57
CA ARG A 52 -40.84 24.64 -182.05
C ARG A 52 -40.63 25.76 -181.02
N ALA A 53 -41.23 26.93 -181.24
CA ALA A 53 -41.13 28.04 -180.28
C ALA A 53 -41.82 27.72 -178.95
N ASP A 54 -43.01 27.11 -178.99
CA ASP A 54 -43.75 26.72 -177.78
C ASP A 54 -43.01 25.64 -176.98
N GLU A 55 -42.45 24.62 -177.65
CA GLU A 55 -41.61 23.60 -177.01
C GLU A 55 -40.38 24.18 -176.31
N ILE A 56 -39.68 25.13 -176.95
CA ILE A 56 -38.51 25.79 -176.35
C ILE A 56 -38.92 26.61 -175.13
N THR A 57 -40.04 27.32 -175.21
CA THR A 57 -40.52 28.19 -174.13
C THR A 57 -40.96 27.38 -172.91
N ALA A 58 -41.66 26.25 -173.12
CA ALA A 58 -42.04 25.35 -172.03
C ALA A 58 -40.82 24.75 -171.32
N ARG A 59 -39.79 24.35 -172.07
CA ARG A 59 -38.54 23.80 -171.49
C ARG A 59 -37.81 24.80 -170.60
N LEU A 60 -37.73 26.06 -171.03
CA LEU A 60 -37.09 27.13 -170.26
C LEU A 60 -37.86 27.45 -168.97
N GLN A 61 -39.19 27.45 -169.02
CA GLN A 61 -40.02 27.67 -167.83
C GLN A 61 -39.86 26.55 -166.80
N GLU A 62 -39.76 25.29 -167.25
CA GLU A 62 -39.53 24.15 -166.36
C GLU A 62 -38.14 24.20 -165.70
N GLN A 63 -37.10 24.58 -166.45
CA GLN A 63 -35.76 24.78 -165.88
C GLN A 63 -35.76 25.88 -164.81
N HIS A 64 -36.36 27.04 -165.10
CA HIS A 64 -36.40 28.14 -164.14
C HIS A 64 -37.21 27.79 -162.87
N ALA A 65 -38.27 26.97 -162.99
CA ALA A 65 -39.02 26.50 -161.83
C ALA A 65 -38.15 25.62 -160.92
N ARG A 66 -37.39 24.68 -161.49
CA ARG A 66 -36.47 23.80 -160.74
C ARG A 66 -35.34 24.60 -160.06
N ASP A 67 -34.73 25.54 -160.77
CA ASP A 67 -33.64 26.36 -160.21
C ASP A 67 -34.14 27.24 -159.05
N LYS A 68 -35.35 27.80 -159.16
CA LYS A 68 -35.96 28.57 -158.08
C LYS A 68 -36.22 27.72 -156.84
N GLU A 69 -36.68 26.49 -157.00
CA GLU A 69 -36.97 25.58 -155.90
C GLU A 69 -35.68 25.15 -155.18
N ALA A 70 -34.63 24.80 -155.93
CA ALA A 70 -33.31 24.49 -155.38
C ALA A 70 -32.72 25.67 -154.59
N ALA A 71 -32.79 26.89 -155.12
CA ALA A 71 -32.29 28.08 -154.44
C ALA A 71 -33.04 28.38 -153.12
N LEU A 72 -34.35 28.12 -153.07
CA LEU A 72 -35.14 28.27 -151.84
C LEU A 72 -34.79 27.20 -150.80
N GLU A 73 -34.52 25.97 -151.23
CA GLU A 73 -34.12 24.89 -150.32
C GLU A 73 -32.73 25.14 -149.71
N ASP A 74 -31.78 25.59 -150.51
CA ASP A 74 -30.43 25.95 -150.03
C ASP A 74 -30.47 27.14 -149.06
N ALA A 75 -31.30 28.14 -149.33
CA ALA A 75 -31.51 29.28 -148.42
C ALA A 75 -32.10 28.83 -147.07
N ARG A 76 -33.03 27.86 -147.07
CA ARG A 76 -33.58 27.28 -145.83
C ARG A 76 -32.52 26.51 -145.04
N LYS A 77 -31.76 25.62 -145.69
CA LYS A 77 -30.67 24.87 -145.04
C LYS A 77 -29.64 25.78 -144.39
N LEU A 78 -29.25 26.86 -145.08
CA LEU A 78 -28.32 27.86 -144.53
C LEU A 78 -28.91 28.64 -143.35
N SER A 79 -30.21 28.93 -143.36
CA SER A 79 -30.88 29.57 -142.23
C SER A 79 -30.91 28.64 -141.01
N ASP A 80 -31.27 27.37 -141.22
CA ASP A 80 -31.38 26.39 -140.14
C ASP A 80 -30.03 26.11 -139.48
N THR A 81 -28.94 26.03 -140.25
CA THR A 81 -27.59 25.88 -139.70
C THR A 81 -27.17 27.09 -138.87
N LYS A 82 -27.41 28.31 -139.36
CA LYS A 82 -27.12 29.54 -138.60
C LYS A 82 -27.90 29.64 -137.29
N ILE A 83 -29.16 29.21 -137.29
CA ILE A 83 -29.97 29.16 -136.07
C ILE A 83 -29.41 28.14 -135.07
N ALA A 84 -29.02 26.95 -135.55
CA ALA A 84 -28.43 25.91 -134.71
C ALA A 84 -27.11 26.37 -134.07
N GLU A 85 -26.22 27.01 -134.84
CA GLU A 85 -24.96 27.58 -134.33
C GLU A 85 -25.20 28.67 -133.29
N ALA A 86 -26.16 29.56 -133.51
CA ALA A 86 -26.50 30.62 -132.55
C ALA A 86 -27.05 30.05 -131.23
N LEU A 87 -27.88 29.00 -131.29
CA LEU A 87 -28.40 28.32 -130.11
C LEU A 87 -27.30 27.60 -129.31
N ASP A 88 -26.35 26.95 -129.99
CA ASP A 88 -25.22 26.28 -129.34
C ASP A 88 -24.28 27.28 -128.65
N GLN A 89 -23.99 28.42 -129.28
CA GLN A 89 -23.23 29.50 -128.66
C GLN A 89 -23.94 30.08 -127.44
N ALA A 90 -25.25 30.30 -127.50
CA ALA A 90 -26.04 30.79 -126.37
C ALA A 90 -26.03 29.81 -125.18
N ARG A 91 -26.11 28.50 -125.45
CA ARG A 91 -26.01 27.44 -124.42
C ARG A 91 -24.64 27.41 -123.75
N LYS A 92 -23.55 27.46 -124.53
CA LYS A 92 -22.19 27.49 -123.98
C LYS A 92 -21.95 28.70 -123.09
N LEU A 93 -22.45 29.87 -123.48
CA LEU A 93 -22.35 31.09 -122.69
C LEU A 93 -23.19 31.04 -121.41
N SER A 94 -24.38 30.45 -121.44
CA SER A 94 -25.20 30.31 -120.23
C SER A 94 -24.59 29.31 -119.24
N GLU A 95 -24.07 28.18 -119.73
CA GLU A 95 -23.41 27.16 -118.92
C GLU A 95 -22.15 27.72 -118.23
N ALA A 96 -21.31 28.45 -118.96
CA ALA A 96 -20.13 29.11 -118.39
C ALA A 96 -20.49 30.10 -117.27
N LYS A 97 -21.55 30.91 -117.45
CA LYS A 97 -22.03 31.85 -116.43
C LYS A 97 -22.56 31.15 -115.18
N ILE A 98 -23.23 30.01 -115.34
CA ILE A 98 -23.74 29.23 -114.21
C ILE A 98 -22.59 28.66 -113.38
N ILE A 99 -21.54 28.15 -114.03
CA ILE A 99 -20.34 27.63 -113.36
C ILE A 99 -19.63 28.75 -112.59
N GLU A 100 -19.41 29.90 -113.22
CA GLU A 100 -18.76 31.05 -112.57
C GLU A 100 -19.54 31.55 -111.35
N ALA A 101 -20.88 31.64 -111.46
CA ALA A 101 -21.74 32.02 -110.35
C ALA A 101 -21.69 31.01 -109.20
N ARG A 102 -21.64 29.71 -109.49
CA ARG A 102 -21.51 28.64 -108.49
C ARG A 102 -20.17 28.70 -107.75
N ASP A 103 -19.08 28.92 -108.48
CA ASP A 103 -17.73 29.01 -107.89
C ASP A 103 -17.55 30.29 -107.08
N ALA A 104 -18.18 31.39 -107.47
CA ALA A 104 -18.25 32.60 -106.67
C ALA A 104 -19.01 32.37 -105.36
N ALA A 105 -20.18 31.73 -105.42
CA ALA A 105 -20.98 31.40 -104.23
C ALA A 105 -20.23 30.47 -103.26
N ARG A 106 -19.52 29.46 -103.79
CA ARG A 106 -18.70 28.56 -102.97
C ARG A 106 -17.58 29.29 -102.24
N ARG A 107 -16.83 30.15 -102.94
CA ARG A 107 -15.75 30.95 -102.32
C ARG A 107 -16.27 31.89 -101.23
N ALA A 108 -17.43 32.49 -101.43
CA ALA A 108 -18.05 33.34 -100.41
C ALA A 108 -18.44 32.53 -99.15
N ALA A 109 -19.03 31.34 -99.32
CA ALA A 109 -19.37 30.46 -98.21
C ALA A 109 -18.13 29.94 -97.46
N ASP A 110 -17.07 29.58 -98.17
CA ASP A 110 -15.81 29.14 -97.57
C ASP A 110 -15.15 30.27 -96.76
N ALA A 111 -15.19 31.52 -97.26
CA ALA A 111 -14.69 32.68 -96.53
C ALA A 111 -15.48 32.97 -95.25
N GLU A 112 -16.81 32.92 -95.31
CA GLU A 112 -17.68 33.11 -94.13
C GLU A 112 -17.44 32.02 -93.07
N ASN A 113 -17.30 30.77 -93.50
CA ASN A 113 -17.00 29.65 -92.59
C ASN A 113 -15.61 29.79 -91.95
N ALA A 114 -14.60 30.22 -92.70
CA ALA A 114 -13.26 30.46 -92.16
C ALA A 114 -13.26 31.56 -91.10
N GLU A 115 -14.01 32.64 -91.32
CA GLU A 115 -14.16 33.73 -90.35
C GLU A 115 -14.85 33.26 -89.05
N ARG A 116 -15.92 32.45 -89.17
CA ARG A 116 -16.60 31.85 -88.00
C ARG A 116 -15.68 30.94 -87.19
N ILE A 117 -14.87 30.10 -87.85
CA ILE A 117 -13.90 29.23 -87.17
C ILE A 117 -12.85 30.09 -86.45
N ALA A 118 -12.34 31.14 -87.10
CA ALA A 118 -11.37 32.05 -86.48
C ALA A 118 -11.96 32.81 -85.28
N ALA A 119 -13.24 33.15 -85.29
CA ALA A 119 -13.93 33.76 -84.15
C ALA A 119 -14.02 32.79 -82.97
N VAL A 120 -14.48 31.56 -83.20
CA VAL A 120 -14.57 30.52 -82.15
C VAL A 120 -13.20 30.17 -81.57
N GLN A 121 -12.15 30.13 -82.41
CA GLN A 121 -10.78 29.88 -81.93
C GLN A 121 -10.24 31.02 -81.05
N ARG A 122 -10.58 32.28 -81.38
CA ARG A 122 -10.22 33.44 -80.53
C ARG A 122 -10.92 33.37 -79.17
N GLU A 123 -12.23 33.14 -79.16
CA GLU A 123 -12.99 33.01 -77.90
C GLU A 123 -12.50 31.83 -77.05
N SER A 124 -12.24 30.67 -77.67
CA SER A 124 -11.70 29.51 -76.98
C SER A 124 -10.30 29.79 -76.40
N GLY A 125 -9.43 30.50 -77.13
CA GLY A 125 -8.11 30.91 -76.66
C GLY A 125 -8.18 31.88 -75.49
N GLU A 126 -9.11 32.84 -75.51
CA GLU A 126 -9.35 33.78 -74.41
C GLU A 126 -9.85 33.06 -73.15
N VAL A 127 -10.79 32.12 -73.30
CA VAL A 127 -11.30 31.32 -72.18
C VAL A 127 -10.21 30.42 -71.59
N GLN A 128 -9.37 29.78 -72.42
CA GLN A 128 -8.25 28.98 -71.94
C GLN A 128 -7.20 29.82 -71.22
N ALA A 129 -6.90 31.02 -71.73
CA ALA A 129 -5.98 31.95 -71.08
C ALA A 129 -6.52 32.39 -69.71
N ALA A 130 -7.79 32.79 -69.63
CA ALA A 130 -8.43 33.17 -68.38
C ALA A 130 -8.42 32.04 -67.33
N MET A 131 -8.78 30.82 -67.74
CA MET A 131 -8.77 29.65 -66.86
C MET A 131 -7.36 29.31 -66.36
N SER A 132 -6.33 29.46 -67.20
CA SER A 132 -4.94 29.24 -66.81
C SER A 132 -4.44 30.29 -65.81
N ALA A 133 -4.85 31.55 -65.97
CA ALA A 133 -4.51 32.64 -65.06
C ALA A 133 -5.17 32.46 -63.69
N GLU A 134 -6.45 32.06 -63.67
CA GLU A 134 -7.19 31.80 -62.42
C GLU A 134 -6.59 30.61 -61.66
N LEU A 135 -6.19 29.55 -62.37
CA LEU A 135 -5.54 28.38 -61.77
C LEU A 135 -4.14 28.70 -61.23
N ALA A 136 -3.39 29.60 -61.90
CA ALA A 136 -2.11 30.10 -61.40
C ALA A 136 -2.29 30.94 -60.12
N ALA A 137 -3.26 31.85 -60.10
CA ALA A 137 -3.58 32.66 -58.92
C ALA A 137 -4.05 31.80 -57.72
N ALA A 138 -4.86 30.77 -57.98
CA ALA A 138 -5.28 29.82 -56.94
C ALA A 138 -4.09 29.04 -56.34
N ARG A 139 -3.12 28.63 -57.18
CA ARG A 139 -1.90 27.95 -56.69
C ARG A 139 -1.06 28.86 -55.81
N GLU A 140 -0.81 30.09 -56.23
CA GLU A 140 -0.04 31.07 -55.46
C GLU A 140 -0.71 31.38 -54.11
N ALA A 141 -2.05 31.51 -54.08
CA ALA A 141 -2.80 31.66 -52.84
C ALA A 141 -2.67 30.45 -51.91
N THR A 142 -2.70 29.23 -52.44
CA THR A 142 -2.52 28.01 -51.62
C THR A 142 -1.10 27.87 -51.09
N GLU A 143 -0.08 28.24 -51.86
CA GLU A 143 1.32 28.26 -51.42
C GLU A 143 1.55 29.30 -50.32
N GLY A 144 0.97 30.51 -50.47
CA GLY A 144 1.01 31.54 -49.43
C GLY A 144 0.32 31.12 -48.13
N ALA A 145 -0.82 30.42 -48.22
CA ALA A 145 -1.51 29.87 -47.06
C ALA A 145 -0.69 28.76 -46.38
N ALA A 146 -0.10 27.84 -47.15
CA ALA A 146 0.77 26.78 -46.63
C ALA A 146 2.01 27.36 -45.91
N ALA A 147 2.67 28.35 -46.50
CA ALA A 147 3.82 29.03 -45.89
C ALA A 147 3.47 29.79 -44.61
N THR A 148 2.21 30.24 -44.47
CA THR A 148 1.72 30.89 -43.24
C THR A 148 1.45 29.85 -42.15
N ILE A 149 0.85 28.71 -42.52
CA ILE A 149 0.62 27.59 -41.59
C ILE A 149 1.94 27.04 -41.05
N GLU A 150 2.96 26.86 -41.89
CA GLU A 150 4.27 26.39 -41.42
C GLU A 150 4.92 27.38 -40.45
N ARG A 151 4.90 28.69 -40.73
CA ARG A 151 5.37 29.71 -39.77
C ARG A 151 4.62 29.65 -38.43
N MET A 152 3.29 29.47 -38.46
CA MET A 152 2.51 29.33 -37.22
C MET A 152 2.87 28.06 -36.45
N LYS A 153 3.21 26.95 -37.13
CA LYS A 153 3.68 25.71 -36.48
C LYS A 153 5.05 25.90 -35.84
N GLU A 154 5.98 26.57 -36.53
CA GLU A 154 7.30 26.90 -36.00
C GLU A 154 7.20 27.79 -34.76
N ASP A 155 6.38 28.84 -34.81
CA ASP A 155 6.12 29.72 -33.66
C ASP A 155 5.47 28.97 -32.49
N ALA A 156 4.53 28.07 -32.77
CA ALA A 156 3.89 27.25 -31.74
C ALA A 156 4.88 26.26 -31.09
N ALA A 157 5.75 25.62 -31.89
CA ALA A 157 6.78 24.73 -31.40
C ALA A 157 7.81 25.46 -30.52
N LEU A 158 8.20 26.67 -30.91
CA LEU A 158 9.10 27.51 -30.12
C LEU A 158 8.45 27.89 -28.78
N ARG A 159 7.18 28.33 -28.79
CA ARG A 159 6.45 28.64 -27.55
C ARG A 159 6.31 27.43 -26.64
N GLU A 160 6.01 26.26 -27.18
CA GLU A 160 5.95 25.02 -26.41
C GLU A 160 7.31 24.68 -25.78
N GLN A 161 8.41 24.86 -26.52
CA GLN A 161 9.75 24.65 -25.99
C GLN A 161 10.08 25.63 -24.86
N THR A 162 9.73 26.91 -25.01
CA THR A 162 9.92 27.93 -23.96
C THR A 162 9.11 27.59 -22.71
N ILE A 163 7.82 27.26 -22.84
CA ILE A 163 6.96 26.89 -21.71
C ILE A 163 7.52 25.65 -20.98
N ARG A 164 7.99 24.64 -21.72
CA ARG A 164 8.61 23.45 -21.12
C ARG A 164 9.89 23.78 -20.38
N ALA A 165 10.73 24.66 -20.92
CA ALA A 165 11.97 25.09 -20.27
C ALA A 165 11.69 25.88 -18.98
N GLU A 166 10.73 26.82 -19.01
CA GLU A 166 10.30 27.59 -17.84
C GLU A 166 9.69 26.69 -16.77
N ALA A 167 8.83 25.74 -17.15
CA ALA A 167 8.26 24.77 -16.23
C ALA A 167 9.33 23.87 -15.58
N MET A 168 10.34 23.45 -16.35
CA MET A 168 11.47 22.66 -15.84
C MET A 168 12.31 23.47 -14.85
N GLN A 169 12.62 24.74 -15.16
CA GLN A 169 13.36 25.62 -14.25
C GLN A 169 12.58 25.91 -12.96
N ALA A 170 11.26 26.14 -13.05
CA ALA A 170 10.42 26.34 -11.88
C ALA A 170 10.35 25.07 -11.01
N ALA A 171 10.24 23.89 -11.62
CA ALA A 171 10.25 22.62 -10.91
C ALA A 171 11.60 22.36 -10.23
N GLU A 172 12.71 22.68 -10.89
CA GLU A 172 14.06 22.56 -10.33
C GLU A 172 14.25 23.51 -9.14
N ALA A 173 13.82 24.77 -9.25
CA ALA A 173 13.90 25.74 -8.14
C ALA A 173 13.11 25.27 -6.91
N VAL A 174 11.89 24.76 -7.09
CA VAL A 174 11.07 24.20 -5.99
C VAL A 174 11.73 22.96 -5.39
N ALA A 175 12.34 22.10 -6.21
CA ALA A 175 13.06 20.92 -5.73
C ALA A 175 14.28 21.32 -4.89
N GLN A 176 15.07 22.29 -5.36
CA GLN A 176 16.23 22.81 -4.64
C GLN A 176 15.83 23.46 -3.31
N GLU A 177 14.74 24.23 -3.27
CA GLU A 177 14.22 24.83 -2.03
C GLU A 177 13.79 23.76 -1.03
N LYS A 178 13.07 22.71 -1.48
CA LYS A 178 12.66 21.59 -0.62
C LYS A 178 13.85 20.82 -0.08
N LEU A 179 14.89 20.61 -0.89
CA LEU A 179 16.14 19.96 -0.46
C LEU A 179 16.85 20.82 0.59
N ALA A 180 17.02 22.13 0.34
CA ALA A 180 17.63 23.05 1.30
C ALA A 180 16.83 23.12 2.62
N ALA A 181 15.50 23.13 2.56
CA ALA A 181 14.64 23.08 3.74
C ALA A 181 14.72 21.71 4.47
N GLY A 182 14.95 20.62 3.73
CA GLY A 182 15.24 19.30 4.29
C GLY A 182 16.57 19.27 5.04
N GLU A 183 17.64 19.79 4.44
CA GLU A 183 18.97 19.88 5.06
C GLU A 183 18.98 20.75 6.32
N ARG A 184 18.25 21.87 6.32
CA ARG A 184 18.10 22.72 7.52
C ARG A 184 17.42 21.95 8.66
N ARG A 185 16.31 21.24 8.37
CA ARG A 185 15.62 20.40 9.36
C ARG A 185 16.52 19.29 9.91
N LEU A 186 17.33 18.66 9.05
CA LEU A 186 18.28 17.65 9.50
C LEU A 186 19.34 18.24 10.44
N LYS A 187 19.88 19.43 10.13
CA LYS A 187 20.83 20.12 11.03
C LYS A 187 20.18 20.55 12.35
N GLU A 188 18.94 21.02 12.33
CA GLU A 188 18.17 21.35 13.54
C GLU A 188 17.94 20.12 14.42
N VAL A 189 17.57 18.98 13.81
CA VAL A 189 17.41 17.72 14.53
C VAL A 189 18.74 17.20 15.08
N GLU A 190 19.82 17.29 14.31
CA GLU A 190 21.16 16.88 14.74
C GLU A 190 21.66 17.72 15.93
N THR A 191 21.51 19.04 15.85
CA THR A 191 21.88 19.95 16.94
C THR A 191 21.03 19.73 18.19
N ALA A 192 19.71 19.51 18.04
CA ALA A 192 18.83 19.18 19.16
C ALA A 192 19.17 17.82 19.80
N LEU A 193 19.56 16.83 18.98
CA LEU A 193 19.97 15.52 19.47
C LEU A 193 21.30 15.61 20.25
N ASN A 194 22.29 16.34 19.71
CA ASN A 194 23.56 16.55 20.38
C ASN A 194 23.38 17.25 21.73
N LEU A 195 22.51 18.27 21.80
CA LEU A 195 22.19 18.93 23.07
C LEU A 195 21.53 17.97 24.08
N ARG A 196 20.65 17.08 23.64
CA ARG A 196 20.05 16.05 24.51
C ARG A 196 21.09 15.05 25.00
N ILE A 197 22.02 14.63 24.15
CA ILE A 197 23.12 13.73 24.53
C ILE A 197 23.99 14.40 25.60
N GLU A 198 24.41 15.65 25.40
CA GLU A 198 25.19 16.40 26.38
C GLU A 198 24.45 16.54 27.72
N SER A 199 23.14 16.83 27.69
CA SER A 199 22.32 16.91 28.90
C SER A 199 22.21 15.57 29.63
N ALA A 200 22.11 14.46 28.89
CA ALA A 200 22.02 13.11 29.44
C ALA A 200 23.35 12.66 30.05
N ASP A 201 24.47 12.95 29.38
CA ASP A 201 25.81 12.67 29.90
C ASP A 201 26.10 13.49 31.17
N ALA A 202 25.72 14.77 31.20
CA ALA A 202 25.82 15.59 32.40
C ALA A 202 24.96 15.05 33.56
N ALA A 203 23.75 14.58 33.28
CA ALA A 203 22.88 13.96 34.29
C ALA A 203 23.48 12.64 34.80
N LYS A 204 24.07 11.83 33.91
CA LYS A 204 24.73 10.56 34.26
C LYS A 204 25.94 10.80 35.18
N VAL A 205 26.81 11.76 34.85
CA VAL A 205 27.96 12.12 35.70
C VAL A 205 27.51 12.61 37.08
N LYS A 206 26.44 13.41 37.14
CA LYS A 206 25.84 13.83 38.43
C LYS A 206 25.30 12.63 39.22
N ALA A 207 24.65 11.67 38.56
CA ALA A 207 24.14 10.47 39.21
C ALA A 207 25.28 9.57 39.71
N GLU A 208 26.35 9.38 38.93
CA GLU A 208 27.52 8.57 39.32
C GLU A 208 28.27 9.18 40.51
N THR A 209 28.46 10.51 40.51
CA THR A 209 29.07 11.22 41.64
C THR A 209 28.18 11.21 42.90
N ALA A 210 26.86 11.33 42.75
CA ALA A 210 25.91 11.15 43.85
C ALA A 210 25.92 9.71 44.41
N ALA A 211 26.01 8.70 43.54
CA ALA A 211 26.11 7.31 43.96
C ALA A 211 27.42 7.03 44.72
N ALA A 212 28.56 7.51 44.21
CA ALA A 212 29.87 7.35 44.85
C ALA A 212 29.93 8.04 46.23
N THR A 213 29.33 9.23 46.35
CA THR A 213 29.25 9.94 47.64
C THR A 213 28.33 9.23 48.64
N LEU A 214 27.21 8.68 48.18
CA LEU A 214 26.33 7.86 49.02
C LEU A 214 27.02 6.57 49.48
N GLU A 215 27.74 5.90 48.60
CA GLU A 215 28.50 4.70 48.94
C GLU A 215 29.58 4.99 49.99
N ALA A 216 30.33 6.09 49.82
CA ALA A 216 31.30 6.54 50.81
C ALA A 216 30.65 6.92 52.17
N ALA A 217 29.44 7.48 52.17
CA ALA A 217 28.71 7.77 53.40
C ALA A 217 28.25 6.48 54.10
N LEU A 218 27.77 5.49 53.34
CA LEU A 218 27.34 4.20 53.88
C LEU A 218 28.50 3.36 54.42
N THR A 219 29.67 3.38 53.77
CA THR A 219 30.87 2.71 54.29
C THR A 219 31.33 3.37 55.59
N LYS A 220 31.39 4.71 55.63
CA LYS A 220 31.71 5.44 56.86
C LYS A 220 30.73 5.11 58.00
N GLN A 221 29.43 5.09 57.73
CA GLN A 221 28.42 4.74 58.74
C GLN A 221 28.60 3.30 59.24
N ARG A 222 28.96 2.36 58.37
CA ARG A 222 29.26 0.96 58.78
C ARG A 222 30.50 0.89 59.66
N ASP A 223 31.55 1.63 59.33
CA ASP A 223 32.78 1.68 60.13
C ASP A 223 32.52 2.32 61.50
N ASP A 224 31.77 3.42 61.55
CA ASP A 224 31.36 4.08 62.80
C ASP A 224 30.53 3.12 63.67
N HIS A 225 29.57 2.39 63.08
CA HIS A 225 28.78 1.38 63.80
C HIS A 225 29.65 0.23 64.31
N ALA A 226 30.64 -0.23 63.53
CA ALA A 226 31.55 -1.30 63.94
C ALA A 226 32.40 -0.88 65.16
N VAL A 227 32.87 0.37 65.19
CA VAL A 227 33.60 0.93 66.34
C VAL A 227 32.71 1.00 67.58
N VAL A 228 31.47 1.47 67.43
CA VAL A 228 30.51 1.53 68.56
C VAL A 228 30.18 0.13 69.09
N LEU A 229 29.99 -0.86 68.22
CA LEU A 229 29.75 -2.24 68.64
C LEU A 229 30.95 -2.83 69.38
N ALA A 230 32.17 -2.62 68.89
CA ALA A 230 33.38 -3.08 69.57
C ALA A 230 33.57 -2.44 70.96
N ASP A 231 33.27 -1.14 71.11
CA ASP A 231 33.29 -0.45 72.41
C ASP A 231 32.20 -0.99 73.35
N MET A 232 30.99 -1.24 72.84
CA MET A 232 29.91 -1.84 73.62
C MET A 232 30.24 -3.27 74.07
N GLU A 233 30.81 -4.10 73.19
CA GLU A 233 31.27 -5.45 73.54
C GLU A 233 32.36 -5.41 74.61
N SER A 234 33.33 -4.51 74.49
CA SER A 234 34.39 -4.33 75.50
C SER A 234 33.82 -3.93 76.86
N LYS A 235 32.88 -2.99 76.89
CA LYS A 235 32.18 -2.56 78.11
C LYS A 235 31.32 -3.67 78.71
N ALA A 236 30.64 -4.45 77.88
CA ALA A 236 29.84 -5.59 78.34
C ALA A 236 30.71 -6.66 79.00
N VAL A 237 31.84 -7.03 78.37
CA VAL A 237 32.80 -7.99 78.94
C VAL A 237 33.39 -7.48 80.25
N ALA A 238 33.76 -6.19 80.32
CA ALA A 238 34.25 -5.58 81.55
C ALA A 238 33.21 -5.62 82.68
N ARG A 239 31.94 -5.33 82.36
CA ARG A 239 30.85 -5.37 83.33
C ARG A 239 30.52 -6.79 83.79
N GLU A 240 30.57 -7.77 82.89
CA GLU A 240 30.38 -9.19 83.22
C GLU A 240 31.49 -9.68 84.18
N ALA A 241 32.74 -9.29 83.93
CA ALA A 241 33.86 -9.61 84.82
C ALA A 241 33.71 -8.97 86.21
N GLU A 242 33.21 -7.73 86.27
CA GLU A 242 32.94 -7.03 87.53
C GLU A 242 31.81 -7.71 88.33
N ILE A 243 30.68 -8.02 87.69
CA ILE A 243 29.57 -8.76 88.30
C ILE A 243 30.03 -10.13 88.81
N ARG A 244 30.86 -10.84 88.03
CA ARG A 244 31.39 -12.15 88.45
C ARG A 244 32.24 -12.03 89.71
N LYS A 245 33.09 -11.00 89.80
CA LYS A 245 33.93 -10.74 90.98
C LYS A 245 33.09 -10.38 92.21
N GLU A 246 32.04 -9.58 92.04
CA GLU A 246 31.09 -9.26 93.11
C GLU A 246 30.35 -10.51 93.61
N LEU A 247 29.89 -11.38 92.70
CA LEU A 247 29.23 -12.65 93.05
C LEU A 247 30.17 -13.62 93.76
N GLU A 248 31.43 -13.74 93.31
CA GLU A 248 32.44 -14.59 93.96
C GLU A 248 32.76 -14.10 95.38
N ALA A 249 32.87 -12.78 95.59
CA ALA A 249 33.05 -12.19 96.91
C ALA A 249 31.84 -12.43 97.83
N ALA A 250 30.62 -12.17 97.33
CA ALA A 250 29.39 -12.42 98.09
C ALA A 250 29.20 -13.91 98.44
N ALA A 251 29.57 -14.82 97.54
CA ALA A 251 29.54 -16.26 97.81
C ALA A 251 30.57 -16.66 98.88
N ALA A 252 31.78 -16.09 98.85
CA ALA A 252 32.80 -16.34 99.87
C ALA A 252 32.37 -15.81 101.25
N ASP A 253 31.75 -14.64 101.30
CA ASP A 253 31.19 -14.06 102.54
C ASP A 253 30.06 -14.93 103.11
N ALA A 254 29.12 -15.36 102.26
CA ALA A 254 28.03 -16.24 102.68
C ALA A 254 28.54 -17.61 103.19
N VAL A 255 29.57 -18.18 102.56
CA VAL A 255 30.19 -19.43 103.02
C VAL A 255 30.86 -19.23 104.38
N ARG A 256 31.58 -18.11 104.58
CA ARG A 256 32.22 -17.78 105.85
C ARG A 256 31.22 -17.63 106.98
N GLU A 257 30.14 -16.86 106.75
CA GLU A 257 29.07 -16.67 107.73
C GLU A 257 28.40 -18.01 108.08
N ARG A 258 28.21 -18.90 107.09
CA ARG A 258 27.68 -20.25 107.32
C ARG A 258 28.63 -21.12 108.16
N ILE A 259 29.94 -21.02 107.94
CA ILE A 259 30.96 -21.74 108.73
C ILE A 259 30.96 -21.24 110.17
N GLU A 260 30.98 -19.92 110.39
CA GLU A 260 30.94 -19.32 111.73
C GLU A 260 29.65 -19.70 112.48
N ALA A 261 28.50 -19.69 111.80
CA ALA A 261 27.24 -20.13 112.37
C ALA A 261 27.24 -21.63 112.74
N LEU A 262 27.86 -22.48 111.92
CA LEU A 262 28.01 -23.92 112.21
C LEU A 262 28.97 -24.16 113.37
N GLU A 263 30.06 -23.41 113.48
CA GLU A 263 31.00 -23.50 114.60
C GLU A 263 30.36 -23.04 115.91
N ALA A 264 29.61 -21.94 115.90
CA ALA A 264 28.83 -21.48 117.05
C ALA A 264 27.75 -22.49 117.46
N ALA A 265 27.05 -23.10 116.50
CA ALA A 265 26.08 -24.16 116.77
C ALA A 265 26.75 -25.40 117.37
N LYS A 266 27.95 -25.76 116.91
CA LYS A 266 28.74 -26.87 117.45
C LYS A 266 29.19 -26.59 118.89
N ALA A 267 29.69 -25.39 119.18
CA ALA A 267 30.09 -25.00 120.53
C ALA A 267 28.90 -25.01 121.51
N ASN A 268 27.73 -24.54 121.08
CA ASN A 268 26.50 -24.61 121.87
C ASN A 268 26.04 -26.06 122.09
N ALA A 269 26.16 -26.93 121.09
CA ALA A 269 25.85 -28.35 121.22
C ALA A 269 26.82 -29.07 122.16
N GLU A 270 28.11 -28.75 122.13
CA GLU A 270 29.12 -29.30 123.05
C GLU A 270 28.91 -28.80 124.49
N ALA A 271 28.57 -27.53 124.69
CA ALA A 271 28.19 -26.99 126.00
C ALA A 271 26.90 -27.63 126.54
N GLY A 272 25.91 -27.85 125.67
CA GLY A 272 24.69 -28.59 126.00
C GLY A 272 24.97 -30.04 126.37
N ALA A 273 25.87 -30.72 125.64
CA ALA A 273 26.30 -32.08 125.94
C ALA A 273 27.06 -32.18 127.26
N ALA A 274 27.94 -31.23 127.58
CA ALA A 274 28.65 -31.17 128.86
C ALA A 274 27.69 -30.94 130.05
N SER A 275 26.70 -30.06 129.89
CA SER A 275 25.63 -29.86 130.88
C SER A 275 24.78 -31.12 131.06
N ALA A 276 24.42 -31.80 129.97
CA ALA A 276 23.68 -33.06 130.02
C ALA A 276 24.50 -34.19 130.67
N ALA A 277 25.82 -34.24 130.43
CA ALA A 277 26.73 -35.19 131.06
C ALA A 277 26.84 -34.97 132.58
N SER A 278 26.97 -33.71 133.03
CA SER A 278 26.96 -33.40 134.47
C SER A 278 25.62 -33.73 135.13
N ARG A 279 24.51 -33.54 134.41
CA ARG A 279 23.16 -33.88 134.88
C ARG A 279 22.92 -35.39 134.93
N LEU A 280 23.54 -36.15 134.01
CA LEU A 280 23.58 -37.61 134.04
C LEU A 280 24.39 -38.12 135.23
N GLU A 281 25.53 -37.49 135.57
CA GLU A 281 26.35 -37.90 136.72
C GLU A 281 25.64 -37.62 138.06
N GLU A 282 24.89 -36.53 138.18
CA GLU A 282 24.00 -36.26 139.32
C GLU A 282 22.85 -37.27 139.41
N LEU A 283 22.23 -37.59 138.27
CA LEU A 283 21.18 -38.62 138.19
C LEU A 283 21.74 -40.02 138.50
N GLU A 284 22.97 -40.35 138.12
CA GLU A 284 23.62 -41.62 138.44
C GLU A 284 23.95 -41.74 139.94
N LYS A 285 24.37 -40.66 140.59
CA LYS A 285 24.55 -40.63 142.05
C LYS A 285 23.21 -40.76 142.78
N ALA A 286 22.15 -40.13 142.26
CA ALA A 286 20.79 -40.31 142.78
C ALA A 286 20.25 -41.73 142.53
N HIS A 287 20.57 -42.32 141.37
CA HIS A 287 20.18 -43.68 140.99
C HIS A 287 20.96 -44.74 141.79
N GLN A 288 22.23 -44.52 142.14
CA GLN A 288 22.98 -45.42 143.03
C GLN A 288 22.42 -45.43 144.47
N ALA A 289 21.92 -44.29 144.96
CA ALA A 289 21.22 -44.23 146.24
C ALA A 289 19.85 -44.95 146.16
N GLN A 290 19.11 -44.77 145.07
CA GLN A 290 17.85 -45.50 144.83
C GLN A 290 18.05 -47.00 144.60
N LEU A 291 19.16 -47.44 143.98
CA LEU A 291 19.49 -48.86 143.75
C LEU A 291 19.93 -49.60 145.04
N GLN A 292 20.32 -48.90 146.10
CA GLN A 292 20.53 -49.51 147.42
C GLN A 292 19.20 -49.76 148.13
N ASP A 293 18.26 -48.80 148.06
CA ASP A 293 16.89 -48.96 148.58
C ASP A 293 16.07 -49.95 147.74
N GLU A 294 16.26 -49.96 146.41
CA GLU A 294 15.58 -50.88 145.50
C GLU A 294 16.16 -52.29 145.56
N ARG A 295 17.42 -52.53 145.96
CA ARG A 295 17.95 -53.91 146.12
C ARG A 295 17.28 -54.68 147.26
N GLU A 296 16.77 -54.01 148.29
CA GLU A 296 15.95 -54.64 149.35
C GLU A 296 14.50 -54.91 148.90
N VAL A 297 14.02 -54.24 147.85
CA VAL A 297 12.64 -54.34 147.33
C VAL A 297 12.55 -55.18 146.06
N TRP A 298 13.56 -55.16 145.18
CA TRP A 298 13.65 -55.92 143.92
C TRP A 298 13.83 -57.42 144.14
N GLN A 299 14.30 -57.87 145.32
CA GLN A 299 14.30 -59.30 145.67
C GLN A 299 12.87 -59.88 145.81
N LYS A 300 11.83 -59.04 145.79
CA LYS A 300 10.41 -59.44 145.87
C LYS A 300 9.61 -59.27 144.57
N HIS A 301 10.17 -58.71 143.49
CA HIS A 301 9.38 -58.35 142.30
C HIS A 301 9.93 -58.82 140.93
N VAL A 302 11.04 -59.57 140.87
CA VAL A 302 11.66 -60.01 139.59
C VAL A 302 10.90 -61.16 138.91
N ASP A 303 10.07 -61.92 139.62
CA ASP A 303 9.44 -63.13 139.06
C ASP A 303 8.28 -62.86 138.07
N ALA A 304 7.97 -61.62 137.68
CA ALA A 304 6.68 -61.34 137.03
C ALA A 304 6.64 -60.57 135.69
N ALA A 305 7.72 -59.97 135.14
CA ALA A 305 7.51 -59.10 133.96
C ALA A 305 8.71 -58.86 133.03
N VAL A 306 9.31 -59.92 132.47
CA VAL A 306 10.32 -59.83 131.39
C VAL A 306 9.79 -60.22 130.00
N ASN A 307 8.50 -60.54 129.83
CA ASN A 307 7.93 -60.92 128.53
C ASN A 307 6.90 -59.91 128.00
N ALA A 308 7.37 -58.93 127.20
CA ALA A 308 6.68 -58.32 126.05
C ALA A 308 7.45 -57.04 125.64
N GLU A 309 8.51 -57.13 124.82
CA GLU A 309 8.38 -57.06 123.36
C GLU A 309 7.88 -55.66 122.93
N LYS A 310 8.73 -54.67 122.60
CA LYS A 310 9.72 -54.66 121.51
C LYS A 310 9.20 -55.33 120.22
N ALA A 311 8.15 -54.77 119.62
CA ALA A 311 7.84 -54.98 118.21
C ALA A 311 7.06 -53.79 117.62
N ALA A 312 7.42 -53.43 116.37
CA ALA A 312 6.66 -52.64 115.39
C ALA A 312 7.28 -51.31 114.89
N SER A 313 8.60 -51.20 114.91
CA SER A 313 9.36 -50.41 113.93
C SER A 313 9.48 -51.20 112.61
N PHE A 314 8.53 -51.11 111.66
CA PHE A 314 8.76 -51.64 110.29
C PHE A 314 7.85 -51.12 109.14
N GLU A 315 6.83 -50.28 109.36
CA GLU A 315 5.87 -49.93 108.28
C GLU A 315 6.17 -48.64 107.48
N GLU A 316 7.09 -47.78 107.90
CA GLU A 316 7.22 -46.45 107.30
C GLU A 316 8.20 -46.36 106.10
N ARG A 317 8.95 -47.42 105.81
CA ARG A 317 10.02 -47.38 104.79
C ARG A 317 9.64 -47.82 103.36
N LEU A 318 8.39 -48.21 103.08
CA LEU A 318 8.02 -48.75 101.75
C LEU A 318 7.11 -47.86 100.88
N LYS A 319 6.69 -46.67 101.33
CA LYS A 319 5.72 -45.82 100.59
C LYS A 319 6.30 -44.73 99.67
N ILE A 320 7.63 -44.60 99.59
CA ILE A 320 8.28 -43.49 98.84
C ILE A 320 8.90 -43.92 97.49
N GLN A 321 8.94 -45.23 97.18
CA GLN A 321 9.67 -45.73 96.00
C GLN A 321 8.80 -45.98 94.74
N THR A 322 7.52 -45.58 94.73
CA THR A 322 6.60 -45.85 93.59
C THR A 322 6.01 -44.59 92.94
N LYS A 323 6.58 -43.39 93.17
CA LYS A 323 6.03 -42.13 92.62
C LYS A 323 6.96 -41.33 91.69
N PHE A 324 8.03 -41.92 91.14
CA PHE A 324 9.01 -41.15 90.33
C PHE A 324 9.22 -41.62 88.87
N GLU A 325 8.49 -42.62 88.38
CA GLU A 325 8.71 -43.15 87.01
C GLU A 325 7.54 -42.91 86.02
N GLU A 326 6.39 -42.36 86.45
CA GLU A 326 5.20 -42.17 85.59
C GLU A 326 5.07 -40.78 84.92
N LEU A 327 5.99 -39.84 85.15
CA LEU A 327 5.97 -38.49 84.56
C LEU A 327 7.12 -38.24 83.56
N LYS A 328 7.57 -39.30 82.86
CA LYS A 328 8.58 -39.21 81.78
C LYS A 328 8.08 -39.76 80.42
N ARG A 329 6.77 -39.91 80.23
CA ARG A 329 6.17 -40.51 79.01
C ARG A 329 4.97 -39.76 78.43
N ALA A 330 4.99 -38.41 78.48
CA ALA A 330 3.90 -37.60 77.96
C ALA A 330 4.33 -36.25 77.31
N TYR A 331 5.43 -36.19 76.53
CA TYR A 331 5.83 -34.93 75.89
C TYR A 331 6.21 -34.95 74.39
N ASP A 332 6.21 -36.09 73.66
CA ASP A 332 6.61 -36.09 72.24
C ASP A 332 5.54 -36.65 71.29
N GLN A 333 4.42 -35.95 71.11
CA GLN A 333 3.51 -36.16 69.96
C GLN A 333 2.68 -34.91 69.69
N LYS A 334 3.27 -33.95 68.94
CA LYS A 334 2.60 -33.00 68.04
C LYS A 334 3.65 -32.08 67.42
N THR A 335 4.10 -32.40 66.21
CA THR A 335 4.54 -31.45 65.16
C THR A 335 5.08 -32.25 63.98
N ALA A 336 4.32 -32.30 62.88
CA ALA A 336 4.80 -32.32 61.48
C ALA A 336 3.63 -32.59 60.50
N GLU A 337 2.47 -31.98 60.73
CA GLU A 337 1.43 -31.83 59.70
C GLU A 337 1.17 -30.33 59.57
N GLU A 338 1.02 -29.88 58.32
CA GLU A 338 0.79 -28.49 57.87
C GLU A 338 2.03 -27.63 57.60
N LEU A 339 2.73 -27.93 56.51
CA LEU A 339 3.26 -26.88 55.61
C LEU A 339 3.35 -27.40 54.16
N GLY A 340 2.22 -27.26 53.48
CA GLY A 340 2.04 -26.97 52.06
C GLY A 340 2.99 -27.58 51.03
N GLU A 341 2.55 -28.66 50.38
CA GLU A 341 2.82 -28.87 48.95
C GLU A 341 1.48 -28.94 48.21
N GLY A 342 1.41 -28.18 47.12
CA GLY A 342 0.20 -27.67 46.52
C GLY A 342 -0.79 -28.72 46.03
N ALA A 343 -2.05 -28.28 45.94
CA ALA A 343 -3.14 -28.95 45.26
C ALA A 343 -2.64 -29.66 43.99
N GLU A 344 -3.08 -30.90 43.76
CA GLU A 344 -2.91 -31.58 42.48
C GLU A 344 -3.49 -30.69 41.38
N ILE A 345 -2.62 -29.95 40.70
CA ILE A 345 -2.99 -29.14 39.55
C ILE A 345 -3.37 -30.12 38.44
N ASP A 346 -4.66 -30.17 38.07
CA ASP A 346 -5.08 -30.91 36.88
C ASP A 346 -4.46 -30.22 35.66
N LEU A 347 -3.47 -30.90 35.08
CA LEU A 347 -2.68 -30.39 33.97
C LEU A 347 -3.56 -30.05 32.76
N TYR A 348 -4.65 -30.79 32.54
CA TYR A 348 -5.55 -30.54 31.42
C TYR A 348 -6.38 -29.28 31.62
N GLU A 349 -6.94 -29.07 32.81
CA GLU A 349 -7.76 -27.88 33.10
C GLU A 349 -6.91 -26.61 33.02
N SER A 350 -5.67 -26.69 33.52
CA SER A 350 -4.71 -25.58 33.46
C SER A 350 -4.33 -25.24 32.02
N LEU A 351 -4.08 -26.24 31.18
CA LEU A 351 -3.77 -26.02 29.76
C LEU A 351 -4.99 -25.48 29.00
N LYS A 352 -6.21 -25.94 29.31
CA LYS A 352 -7.43 -25.47 28.66
C LYS A 352 -7.78 -24.03 29.03
N ALA A 353 -7.56 -23.64 30.28
CA ALA A 353 -7.78 -22.27 30.75
C ALA A 353 -6.78 -21.29 30.11
N GLU A 354 -5.52 -21.68 29.95
CA GLU A 354 -4.50 -20.81 29.38
C GLU A 354 -4.57 -20.73 27.84
N PHE A 355 -4.96 -21.82 27.17
CA PHE A 355 -4.92 -21.94 25.70
C PHE A 355 -6.31 -22.18 25.10
N GLU A 356 -7.26 -21.27 25.33
CA GLU A 356 -8.65 -21.39 24.81
C GLU A 356 -8.74 -21.46 23.27
N GLY A 357 -7.75 -20.91 22.57
CA GLY A 357 -7.70 -20.92 21.10
C GLY A 357 -7.17 -22.21 20.47
N ASP A 358 -6.58 -23.11 21.26
CA ASP A 358 -5.96 -24.34 20.78
C ASP A 358 -6.87 -25.57 21.03
N LYS A 359 -6.67 -26.67 20.30
CA LYS A 359 -7.48 -27.90 20.46
C LYS A 359 -6.77 -28.87 21.40
N ILE A 360 -7.31 -29.05 22.60
CA ILE A 360 -6.73 -29.94 23.63
C ILE A 360 -7.70 -31.11 23.90
N GLU A 361 -7.24 -32.32 23.62
CA GLU A 361 -8.00 -33.57 23.74
C GLU A 361 -7.35 -34.51 24.75
N ARG A 362 -8.17 -35.12 25.63
CA ARG A 362 -7.73 -36.20 26.51
C ARG A 362 -7.83 -37.52 25.75
N ILE A 363 -6.77 -38.32 25.77
CA ILE A 363 -6.79 -39.67 25.20
C ILE A 363 -7.28 -40.63 26.28
N ASN A 364 -8.30 -41.43 25.97
CA ASN A 364 -8.92 -42.34 26.93
C ASN A 364 -7.96 -43.45 27.38
N LYS A 365 -8.02 -43.80 28.67
CA LYS A 365 -7.23 -44.89 29.28
C LYS A 365 -7.50 -46.20 28.54
N GLY A 366 -6.47 -46.75 27.88
CA GLY A 366 -6.53 -48.04 27.18
C GLY A 366 -6.11 -48.00 25.70
N LEU A 367 -6.02 -46.82 25.09
CA LEU A 367 -5.41 -46.64 23.77
C LEU A 367 -3.89 -46.37 23.90
N PRO A 368 -3.05 -46.87 22.98
CA PRO A 368 -1.63 -46.53 22.97
C PRO A 368 -1.45 -45.05 22.63
N GLY A 369 -0.95 -44.27 23.58
CA GLY A 369 -0.72 -42.83 23.42
C GLY A 369 -0.51 -42.12 24.76
N ALA A 370 -0.06 -40.87 24.67
CA ALA A 370 0.12 -39.99 25.83
C ALA A 370 -1.23 -39.56 26.44
N ASP A 371 -1.22 -39.04 27.67
CA ASP A 371 -2.44 -38.67 28.40
C ASP A 371 -3.22 -37.53 27.72
N ILE A 372 -2.51 -36.55 27.15
CA ILE A 372 -3.11 -35.36 26.53
C ILE A 372 -2.45 -35.10 25.18
N LEU A 373 -3.29 -34.83 24.16
CA LEU A 373 -2.87 -34.33 22.86
C LEU A 373 -3.32 -32.88 22.71
N HIS A 374 -2.38 -32.01 22.38
CA HIS A 374 -2.62 -30.59 22.19
C HIS A 374 -2.21 -30.18 20.78
N THR A 375 -3.20 -29.81 19.99
CA THR A 375 -3.01 -29.29 18.64
C THR A 375 -3.04 -27.78 18.70
N VAL A 376 -1.87 -27.16 18.46
CA VAL A 376 -1.70 -25.70 18.49
C VAL A 376 -2.34 -25.10 17.25
N MET A 377 -3.26 -24.15 17.47
CA MET A 377 -4.00 -23.47 16.40
C MET A 377 -3.61 -21.99 16.35
N HIS A 378 -3.29 -21.49 15.16
CA HIS A 378 -3.05 -20.07 14.95
C HIS A 378 -3.85 -19.59 13.73
N ASN A 379 -4.71 -18.59 13.93
CA ASN A 379 -5.59 -18.04 12.88
C ASN A 379 -6.40 -19.12 12.14
N GLY A 380 -6.93 -20.11 12.88
CA GLY A 380 -7.74 -21.20 12.32
C GLY A 380 -6.97 -22.30 11.59
N LYS A 381 -5.63 -22.23 11.53
CA LYS A 381 -4.77 -23.28 10.96
C LYS A 381 -3.99 -24.03 12.04
N GLU A 382 -3.77 -25.32 11.81
CA GLU A 382 -2.95 -26.19 12.66
C GLU A 382 -1.46 -25.89 12.44
N CYS A 383 -0.76 -25.53 13.51
CA CYS A 383 0.67 -25.18 13.47
C CYS A 383 1.59 -26.30 13.94
N GLY A 384 1.07 -27.24 14.74
CA GLY A 384 1.80 -28.39 15.26
C GLY A 384 1.08 -29.05 16.44
N LYS A 385 1.60 -30.18 16.90
CA LYS A 385 1.07 -30.98 18.01
C LYS A 385 2.09 -31.15 19.12
N ILE A 386 1.59 -31.08 20.34
CA ILE A 386 2.34 -31.35 21.57
C ILE A 386 1.62 -32.49 22.29
N ILE A 387 2.38 -33.47 22.76
CA ILE A 387 1.84 -34.52 23.64
C ILE A 387 2.34 -34.34 25.07
N TYR A 388 1.47 -34.66 26.01
CA TYR A 388 1.78 -34.63 27.44
C TYR A 388 1.49 -35.97 28.09
N ASP A 389 2.40 -36.38 28.96
CA ASP A 389 2.21 -37.51 29.85
C ASP A 389 2.44 -37.05 31.29
N SER A 390 1.58 -37.48 32.21
CA SER A 390 1.72 -37.15 33.63
C SER A 390 2.11 -38.40 34.41
N LYS A 391 3.20 -38.31 35.17
CA LYS A 391 3.72 -39.43 35.97
C LYS A 391 4.07 -38.95 37.38
N ASN A 392 3.17 -39.22 38.32
CA ASN A 392 3.39 -38.99 39.74
C ASN A 392 3.96 -40.27 40.40
N HIS A 393 5.26 -40.52 40.20
CA HIS A 393 5.94 -41.70 40.77
C HIS A 393 6.97 -41.31 41.84
N LYS A 394 7.09 -42.13 42.89
CA LYS A 394 8.06 -41.92 43.99
C LYS A 394 9.53 -42.01 43.55
N GLN A 395 9.81 -42.67 42.43
CA GLN A 395 11.16 -42.88 41.88
C GLN A 395 11.18 -42.62 40.37
N TRP A 396 12.29 -42.07 39.89
CA TRP A 396 12.53 -41.84 38.47
C TRP A 396 12.80 -43.15 37.72
N ARG A 397 12.19 -43.32 36.53
CA ARG A 397 12.46 -44.43 35.60
C ARG A 397 12.65 -43.90 34.19
N SER A 398 13.70 -44.33 33.49
CA SER A 398 14.00 -43.92 32.11
C SER A 398 12.99 -44.45 31.09
N GLU A 399 12.33 -45.57 31.39
CA GLU A 399 11.31 -46.19 30.52
C GLU A 399 10.16 -45.24 30.15
N PHE A 400 9.82 -44.29 31.03
CA PHE A 400 8.78 -43.30 30.76
C PHE A 400 9.14 -42.39 29.59
N VAL A 401 10.42 -42.04 29.45
CA VAL A 401 10.92 -41.21 28.34
C VAL A 401 10.90 -42.01 27.05
N THR A 402 11.36 -43.27 27.09
CA THR A 402 11.41 -44.13 25.91
C THR A 402 10.01 -44.41 25.37
N LYS A 403 9.02 -44.65 26.26
CA LYS A 403 7.62 -44.83 25.87
C LYS A 403 7.04 -43.54 25.27
N LEU A 404 7.25 -42.40 25.93
CA LEU A 404 6.72 -41.12 25.46
C LEU A 404 7.33 -40.69 24.12
N ALA A 405 8.61 -40.99 23.87
CA ALA A 405 9.25 -40.77 22.57
C ALA A 405 8.64 -41.65 21.46
N SER A 406 8.28 -42.90 21.78
CA SER A 406 7.53 -43.76 20.86
C SER A 406 6.14 -43.19 20.56
N ASP A 407 5.44 -42.72 21.60
CA ASP A 407 4.12 -42.10 21.47
C ASP A 407 4.17 -40.79 20.67
N GLN A 408 5.27 -40.03 20.80
CA GLN A 408 5.54 -38.82 20.01
C GLN A 408 5.61 -39.13 18.51
N MET A 409 6.34 -40.17 18.14
CA MET A 409 6.46 -40.60 16.75
C MET A 409 5.13 -41.10 16.19
N ALA A 410 4.36 -41.85 16.99
CA ALA A 410 3.05 -42.35 16.60
C ALA A 410 2.03 -41.21 16.37
N ALA A 411 2.03 -40.20 17.25
CA ALA A 411 1.16 -39.04 17.16
C ALA A 411 1.62 -37.98 16.14
N LYS A 412 2.83 -38.14 15.56
CA LYS A 412 3.51 -37.14 14.72
C LYS A 412 3.60 -35.76 15.41
N ALA A 413 3.85 -35.77 16.71
CA ALA A 413 3.96 -34.55 17.51
C ALA A 413 5.38 -33.98 17.44
N GLU A 414 5.52 -32.67 17.27
CA GLU A 414 6.81 -32.00 17.21
C GLU A 414 7.51 -31.99 18.57
N HIS A 415 6.75 -31.94 19.67
CA HIS A 415 7.29 -31.91 21.03
C HIS A 415 6.55 -32.87 21.95
N ALA A 416 7.29 -33.48 22.86
CA ALA A 416 6.76 -34.31 23.94
C ALA A 416 7.18 -33.74 25.30
N VAL A 417 6.22 -33.62 26.21
CA VAL A 417 6.44 -33.08 27.55
C VAL A 417 6.02 -34.09 28.60
N LEU A 418 6.95 -34.51 29.43
CA LEU A 418 6.71 -35.38 30.57
C LEU A 418 6.60 -34.55 31.85
N SER A 419 5.42 -34.54 32.46
CA SER A 419 5.21 -33.93 33.77
C SER A 419 5.60 -34.92 34.88
N THR A 420 6.65 -34.61 35.63
CA THR A 420 7.15 -35.46 36.73
C THR A 420 7.67 -34.64 37.91
N SER A 421 7.43 -35.12 39.13
CA SER A 421 7.97 -34.55 40.37
C SER A 421 9.38 -35.05 40.71
N LYS A 422 9.82 -36.16 40.09
CA LYS A 422 11.16 -36.76 40.32
C LYS A 422 11.95 -36.80 39.02
N PHE A 423 13.20 -36.34 39.08
CA PHE A 423 14.09 -36.15 37.93
C PHE A 423 15.29 -37.13 37.98
N PRO A 424 15.97 -37.36 36.83
CA PRO A 424 17.23 -38.11 36.80
C PRO A 424 18.32 -37.45 37.66
N LYS A 425 19.33 -38.23 38.07
CA LYS A 425 20.43 -37.76 38.92
C LYS A 425 21.12 -36.55 38.29
N GLY A 426 21.20 -35.44 39.03
CA GLY A 426 21.83 -34.19 38.58
C GLY A 426 20.90 -33.18 37.91
N ALA A 427 19.66 -33.57 37.57
CA ALA A 427 18.67 -32.66 37.00
C ALA A 427 17.63 -32.21 38.04
N ARG A 428 17.16 -30.98 37.94
CA ARG A 428 16.07 -30.43 38.77
C ARG A 428 15.17 -29.55 37.91
N GLN A 429 13.86 -29.62 38.17
CA GLN A 429 12.83 -28.68 37.69
C GLN A 429 12.51 -28.70 36.19
N LEU A 430 13.51 -28.63 35.31
CA LEU A 430 13.39 -28.70 33.85
C LEU A 430 14.60 -29.43 33.26
N HIS A 431 14.38 -30.41 32.40
CA HIS A 431 15.47 -31.16 31.75
C HIS A 431 15.02 -31.67 30.39
N VAL A 432 15.96 -31.93 29.47
CA VAL A 432 15.67 -32.54 28.17
C VAL A 432 16.45 -33.84 28.09
N LEU A 433 15.74 -34.96 27.87
CA LEU A 433 16.31 -36.28 27.74
C LEU A 433 15.73 -36.96 26.50
N ASP A 434 16.58 -37.43 25.59
CA ASP A 434 16.19 -38.11 24.34
C ASP A 434 15.13 -37.36 23.51
N GLY A 435 15.19 -36.02 23.51
CA GLY A 435 14.24 -35.17 22.79
C GLY A 435 12.91 -34.91 23.51
N VAL A 436 12.68 -35.53 24.66
CA VAL A 436 11.51 -35.32 25.51
C VAL A 436 11.84 -34.29 26.60
N VAL A 437 10.95 -33.32 26.81
CA VAL A 437 11.12 -32.28 27.83
C VAL A 437 10.48 -32.72 29.14
N LEU A 438 11.27 -32.79 30.19
CA LEU A 438 10.87 -33.12 31.55
C LEU A 438 10.61 -31.84 32.31
N ALA A 439 9.40 -31.65 32.83
CA ALA A 439 9.05 -30.46 33.58
C ALA A 439 8.26 -30.81 34.84
N GLY A 440 8.51 -30.06 35.92
CA GLY A 440 7.66 -30.14 37.11
C GLY A 440 6.25 -29.59 36.81
N PRO A 441 5.18 -30.10 37.44
CA PRO A 441 3.79 -29.70 37.17
C PRO A 441 3.58 -28.18 37.13
N ALA A 442 4.14 -27.44 38.09
CA ALA A 442 4.03 -25.99 38.18
C ALA A 442 4.66 -25.22 37.00
N ARG A 443 5.57 -25.84 36.24
CA ARG A 443 6.28 -25.19 35.12
C ARG A 443 5.82 -25.63 33.74
N VAL A 444 4.91 -26.61 33.65
CA VAL A 444 4.45 -27.11 32.35
C VAL A 444 3.75 -26.00 31.57
N VAL A 445 2.88 -25.21 32.19
CA VAL A 445 2.15 -24.13 31.51
C VAL A 445 3.11 -23.10 30.89
N ALA A 446 4.07 -22.59 31.67
CA ALA A 446 5.07 -21.64 31.19
C ALA A 446 5.96 -22.23 30.08
N LEU A 447 6.34 -23.51 30.19
CA LEU A 447 7.08 -24.21 29.14
C LEU A 447 6.26 -24.29 27.84
N VAL A 448 4.97 -24.62 27.95
CA VAL A 448 4.09 -24.73 26.78
C VAL A 448 3.90 -23.38 26.10
N GLN A 449 3.84 -22.27 26.83
CA GLN A 449 3.80 -20.94 26.21
C GLN A 449 5.02 -20.70 25.30
N VAL A 450 6.22 -21.10 25.74
CA VAL A 450 7.46 -20.98 24.95
C VAL A 450 7.43 -21.91 23.74
N ILE A 451 7.08 -23.19 23.93
CA ILE A 451 6.98 -24.17 22.84
C ILE A 451 5.94 -23.75 21.81
N ARG A 452 4.78 -23.25 22.26
CA ARG A 452 3.72 -22.73 21.40
C ARG A 452 4.20 -21.57 20.55
N ARG A 453 4.91 -20.59 21.15
CA ARG A 453 5.50 -19.48 20.42
C ARG A 453 6.47 -19.97 19.34
N HIS A 454 7.32 -20.93 19.69
CA HIS A 454 8.26 -21.53 18.75
C HIS A 454 7.57 -22.30 17.61
N LEU A 455 6.50 -23.04 17.89
CA LEU A 455 5.71 -23.76 16.87
C LEU A 455 5.02 -22.79 15.91
N VAL A 456 4.41 -21.72 16.43
CA VAL A 456 3.79 -20.69 15.59
C VAL A 456 4.84 -19.98 14.72
N GLN A 457 6.00 -19.65 15.28
CA GLN A 457 7.12 -19.05 14.52
C GLN A 457 7.66 -20.00 13.44
N THR A 458 7.84 -21.28 13.76
CA THR A 458 8.30 -22.26 12.78
C THR A 458 7.27 -22.44 11.67
N HIS A 459 5.98 -22.44 12.01
CA HIS A 459 4.90 -22.51 11.03
C HIS A 459 4.86 -21.28 10.11
N THR A 460 5.01 -20.07 10.65
CA THR A 460 5.10 -18.84 9.82
C THR A 460 6.36 -18.80 8.97
N LEU A 461 7.48 -19.35 9.46
CA LEU A 461 8.71 -19.47 8.68
C LEU A 461 8.61 -20.51 7.57
N ARG A 462 7.88 -21.61 7.79
CA ARG A 462 7.61 -22.67 6.79
C ARG A 462 6.63 -22.25 5.69
N LEU A 463 5.94 -21.11 5.83
CA LEU A 463 5.13 -20.56 4.74
C LEU A 463 6.02 -20.35 3.52
N SER A 464 5.60 -20.90 2.38
CA SER A 464 6.34 -20.80 1.12
C SER A 464 6.48 -19.33 0.70
N ASN A 465 7.48 -19.02 -0.12
CA ASN A 465 7.63 -17.67 -0.65
C ASN A 465 6.35 -17.19 -1.36
N ASP A 466 5.63 -18.07 -2.03
CA ASP A 466 4.35 -17.75 -2.68
C ASP A 466 3.24 -17.39 -1.67
N GLU A 467 3.17 -18.11 -0.54
CA GLU A 467 2.22 -17.79 0.53
C GLU A 467 2.58 -16.49 1.26
N ARG A 468 3.88 -16.20 1.40
CA ARG A 468 4.36 -14.91 1.93
C ARG A 468 3.98 -13.77 1.00
N VAL A 469 4.23 -13.89 -0.30
CA VAL A 469 3.88 -12.88 -1.31
C VAL A 469 2.37 -12.61 -1.33
N LYS A 470 1.54 -13.67 -1.28
CA LYS A 470 0.07 -13.52 -1.20
C LYS A 470 -0.38 -12.80 0.07
N LYS A 471 0.23 -13.11 1.22
CA LYS A 471 -0.12 -12.45 2.50
C LYS A 471 0.41 -11.02 2.58
N THR A 472 1.57 -10.72 2.01
CA THR A 472 2.06 -9.34 1.94
C THR A 472 1.16 -8.50 1.03
N ALA A 473 0.71 -9.04 -0.10
CA ALA A 473 -0.26 -8.35 -0.95
C ALA A 473 -1.58 -8.09 -0.20
N ALA A 474 -2.15 -9.11 0.45
CA ALA A 474 -3.36 -8.96 1.25
C ALA A 474 -3.18 -7.98 2.42
N LEU A 475 -1.99 -7.90 3.01
CA LEU A 475 -1.67 -6.94 4.07
C LEU A 475 -1.58 -5.52 3.51
N TYR A 476 -0.94 -5.32 2.35
CA TYR A 476 -0.90 -4.01 1.68
C TYR A 476 -2.31 -3.55 1.29
N ASP A 477 -3.14 -4.45 0.76
CA ASP A 477 -4.54 -4.16 0.45
C ASP A 477 -5.34 -3.80 1.72
N PHE A 478 -5.09 -4.50 2.83
CA PHE A 478 -5.75 -4.17 4.10
C PHE A 478 -5.28 -2.83 4.65
N ILE A 479 -3.98 -2.55 4.67
CA ILE A 479 -3.43 -1.29 5.19
C ILE A 479 -3.94 -0.10 4.38
N THR A 480 -4.06 -0.25 3.06
CA THR A 480 -4.60 0.79 2.17
C THR A 480 -6.13 0.85 2.15
N SER A 481 -6.82 -0.14 2.75
CA SER A 481 -8.28 -0.15 2.81
C SER A 481 -8.85 0.88 3.78
N GLU A 482 -10.05 1.36 3.46
CA GLU A 482 -10.86 2.23 4.33
C GLU A 482 -11.11 1.59 5.70
N ARG A 483 -11.19 0.26 5.77
CA ARG A 483 -11.35 -0.46 7.03
C ARG A 483 -10.18 -0.23 7.99
N CYS A 484 -8.94 -0.20 7.50
CA CYS A 484 -7.77 0.09 8.33
C CYS A 484 -7.79 1.54 8.79
N ALA A 485 -8.14 2.48 7.90
CA ALA A 485 -8.30 3.89 8.24
C ALA A 485 -9.36 4.10 9.34
N MET A 486 -10.52 3.42 9.25
CA MET A 486 -11.55 3.46 10.30
C MET A 486 -11.06 2.90 11.64
N ILE A 487 -10.27 1.82 11.64
CA ILE A 487 -9.71 1.25 12.87
C ILE A 487 -8.73 2.24 13.51
N LEU A 488 -7.85 2.86 12.72
CA LEU A 488 -6.91 3.87 13.20
C LEU A 488 -7.66 5.08 13.77
N ALA A 489 -8.64 5.61 13.06
CA ALA A 489 -9.47 6.71 13.54
C ALA A 489 -10.15 6.36 14.88
N ARG A 490 -10.64 5.13 15.05
CA ARG A 490 -11.25 4.68 16.31
C ARG A 490 -10.22 4.56 17.45
N ILE A 491 -8.98 4.16 17.15
CA ILE A 491 -7.88 4.15 18.11
C ILE A 491 -7.57 5.58 18.56
N ASP A 492 -7.51 6.53 17.63
CA ASP A 492 -7.29 7.94 17.96
C ASP A 492 -8.42 8.46 18.85
N THR A 493 -9.67 8.18 18.49
CA THR A 493 -10.84 8.58 19.30
C THR A 493 -10.77 8.04 20.73
N HIS A 494 -10.43 6.76 20.90
CA HIS A 494 -10.29 6.16 22.23
C HIS A 494 -9.08 6.71 23.00
N THR A 495 -8.05 7.15 22.30
CA THR A 495 -6.88 7.79 22.92
C THR A 495 -7.25 9.17 23.44
N ASP A 496 -8.01 9.94 22.67
CA ASP A 496 -8.55 11.24 23.08
C ASP A 496 -9.51 11.09 24.28
N ASP A 497 -10.42 10.10 24.23
CA ASP A 497 -11.32 9.78 25.36
C ASP A 497 -10.53 9.45 26.64
N LEU A 498 -9.43 8.69 26.51
CA LEU A 498 -8.57 8.33 27.64
C LEU A 498 -7.86 9.57 28.20
N LEU A 499 -7.35 10.44 27.33
CA LEU A 499 -6.69 11.68 27.74
C LEU A 499 -7.68 12.59 28.48
N ASP A 500 -8.91 12.73 27.98
CA ASP A 500 -9.97 13.49 28.62
C ASP A 500 -10.33 12.95 30.00
N LEU A 501 -10.38 11.61 30.16
CA LEU A 501 -10.58 10.97 31.46
C LEU A 501 -9.42 11.29 32.41
N GLN A 502 -8.17 11.20 31.96
CA GLN A 502 -7.01 11.54 32.78
C GLN A 502 -6.99 13.00 33.20
N VAL A 503 -7.36 13.93 32.31
CA VAL A 503 -7.47 15.36 32.63
C VAL A 503 -8.56 15.60 33.68
N LYS A 504 -9.71 14.93 33.57
CA LYS A 504 -10.79 15.01 34.58
C LYS A 504 -10.36 14.43 35.91
N GLU A 505 -9.67 13.29 35.91
CA GLU A 505 -9.14 12.64 37.10
C GLU A 505 -8.12 13.55 37.80
N LYS A 506 -7.17 14.13 37.07
CA LYS A 506 -6.21 15.10 37.62
C LYS A 506 -6.92 16.28 38.31
N LYS A 507 -7.88 16.90 37.63
CA LYS A 507 -8.67 18.01 38.21
C LYS A 507 -9.43 17.60 39.48
N ALA A 508 -10.00 16.39 39.51
CA ALA A 508 -10.69 15.87 40.68
C ALA A 508 -9.73 15.62 41.86
N HIS A 509 -8.53 15.09 41.58
CA HIS A 509 -7.49 14.91 42.58
C HIS A 509 -6.96 16.24 43.12
N ASP A 510 -6.68 17.22 42.27
CA ASP A 510 -6.23 18.55 42.69
C ASP A 510 -7.26 19.22 43.62
N ALA A 511 -8.56 19.14 43.28
CA ALA A 511 -9.64 19.64 44.13
C ALA A 511 -9.72 18.89 45.48
N THR A 512 -9.49 17.58 45.46
CA THR A 512 -9.48 16.74 46.67
C THR A 512 -8.30 17.11 47.57
N TRP A 513 -7.10 17.23 47.01
CA TRP A 513 -5.90 17.66 47.74
C TRP A 513 -6.04 19.06 48.31
N LYS A 514 -6.67 19.99 47.59
CA LYS A 514 -6.95 21.34 48.11
C LYS A 514 -7.82 21.28 49.37
N LYS A 515 -8.92 20.51 49.34
CA LYS A 515 -9.79 20.31 50.51
C LYS A 515 -9.08 19.62 51.67
N GLN A 516 -8.28 18.58 51.38
CA GLN A 516 -7.48 17.90 52.39
C GLN A 516 -6.46 18.85 53.03
N GLY A 517 -5.78 19.68 52.24
CA GLY A 517 -4.84 20.69 52.71
C GLY A 517 -5.52 21.77 53.58
N GLU A 518 -6.73 22.20 53.24
CA GLU A 518 -7.53 23.11 54.07
C GLU A 518 -7.87 22.50 55.44
N LEU A 519 -8.30 21.24 55.46
CA LEU A 519 -8.57 20.49 56.70
C LEU A 519 -7.32 20.32 57.56
N ILE A 520 -6.18 19.97 56.96
CA ILE A 520 -4.90 19.85 57.67
C ILE A 520 -4.53 21.19 58.31
N ARG A 521 -4.64 22.31 57.57
CA ARG A 521 -4.41 23.66 58.12
C ARG A 521 -5.37 24.00 59.24
N SER A 522 -6.65 23.61 59.13
CA SER A 522 -7.63 23.80 60.19
C SER A 522 -7.27 23.02 61.45
N VAL A 523 -6.87 21.76 61.33
CA VAL A 523 -6.42 20.93 62.46
C VAL A 523 -5.17 21.50 63.09
N GLN A 524 -4.21 21.97 62.29
CA GLN A 524 -3.00 22.63 62.79
C GLN A 524 -3.34 23.91 63.57
N ARG A 525 -4.32 24.69 63.12
CA ARG A 525 -4.79 25.89 63.84
C ARG A 525 -5.42 25.52 65.18
N VAL A 526 -6.32 24.54 65.21
CA VAL A 526 -6.94 24.05 66.46
C VAL A 526 -5.89 23.48 67.41
N ARG A 527 -4.88 22.76 66.88
CA ARG A 527 -3.75 22.27 67.68
C ARG A 527 -2.94 23.43 68.28
N ALA A 528 -2.70 24.50 67.52
CA ALA A 528 -2.00 25.69 68.02
C ALA A 528 -2.82 26.43 69.08
N GLU A 529 -4.14 26.55 68.89
CA GLU A 529 -5.07 27.10 69.90
C GLU A 529 -5.04 26.26 71.19
N LEU A 530 -5.12 24.93 71.09
CA LEU A 530 -5.00 24.02 72.22
C LEU A 530 -3.63 24.14 72.92
N ALA A 531 -2.54 24.23 72.16
CA ALA A 531 -1.21 24.43 72.71
C ALA A 531 -1.12 25.76 73.47
N ASN A 532 -1.67 26.85 72.91
CA ASN A 532 -1.72 28.16 73.56
C ASN A 532 -2.59 28.15 74.83
N GLU A 533 -3.74 27.45 74.83
CA GLU A 533 -4.56 27.29 76.02
C GLU A 533 -3.85 26.47 77.10
N ILE A 534 -3.17 25.38 76.72
CA ILE A 534 -2.34 24.59 77.63
C ILE A 534 -1.20 25.45 78.17
N ASP A 535 -0.49 26.20 77.34
CA ASP A 535 0.58 27.11 77.75
C ASP A 535 0.06 28.25 78.63
N ALA A 536 -1.18 28.72 78.45
CA ALA A 536 -1.81 29.71 79.33
C ALA A 536 -2.19 29.11 80.70
N ILE A 537 -2.58 27.83 80.75
CA ILE A 537 -2.93 27.12 81.99
C ILE A 537 -1.66 26.69 82.74
N VAL A 538 -0.65 26.19 82.02
CA VAL A 538 0.64 25.75 82.54
C VAL A 538 1.53 26.96 82.87
N GLY A 539 1.38 28.06 82.14
CA GLY A 539 2.03 29.36 82.28
C GLY A 539 1.52 30.20 83.45
N MET A 540 1.51 29.61 84.64
CA MET A 540 1.87 30.30 85.88
C MET A 540 3.37 30.06 86.15
N ALA A 541 4.26 30.52 85.26
CA ALA A 541 5.66 30.79 85.56
C ALA A 541 6.40 31.43 84.36
N ASP A 542 6.64 32.73 84.51
CA ASP A 542 7.81 33.51 84.08
C ASP A 542 8.11 33.77 82.59
N PHE A 543 8.49 35.03 82.36
CA PHE A 543 8.77 35.68 81.08
C PHE A 543 10.10 35.21 80.46
N GLY A 544 10.13 35.18 79.12
CA GLY A 544 11.34 35.56 78.39
C GLY A 544 11.78 34.60 77.30
N ASP A 545 11.55 35.05 76.06
CA ASP A 545 12.40 34.79 74.89
C ASP A 545 12.30 33.43 74.19
N MET A 546 11.28 33.28 73.33
CA MET A 546 11.42 32.49 72.11
C MET A 546 10.46 32.96 71.02
N ALA A 547 10.58 34.22 70.63
CA ALA A 547 9.91 34.79 69.47
C ALA A 547 10.81 34.70 68.23
N ALA A 548 11.13 33.48 67.76
CA ALA A 548 11.85 33.31 66.49
C ALA A 548 11.77 31.87 65.97
N ASP A 549 10.60 31.40 65.51
CA ASP A 549 10.56 30.45 64.37
C ASP A 549 9.12 30.15 63.92
N PHE A 550 8.50 31.08 63.19
CA PHE A 550 7.45 30.70 62.24
C PHE A 550 7.31 31.74 61.13
N ARG A 551 8.35 31.88 60.30
CA ARG A 551 8.19 32.49 58.97
C ARG A 551 7.74 31.41 58.00
N THR A 552 6.46 31.48 57.65
CA THR A 552 5.93 31.35 56.29
C THR A 552 6.67 30.34 55.39
N THR A 553 6.36 29.06 55.51
CA THR A 553 6.52 28.12 54.39
C THR A 553 5.30 28.26 53.47
N ASP A 554 5.41 29.26 52.60
CA ASP A 554 4.60 29.39 51.40
C ASP A 554 4.90 28.18 50.50
N PHE A 555 3.93 27.26 50.40
CA PHE A 555 4.02 26.14 49.47
C PHE A 555 3.70 26.68 48.08
N GLY A 556 4.76 26.84 47.30
CA GLY A 556 4.77 27.49 46.00
C GLY A 556 3.58 27.17 45.10
N GLU A 557 2.86 28.22 44.76
CA GLU A 557 1.99 28.31 43.61
C GLU A 557 2.89 28.51 42.37
N THR A 558 3.34 27.40 41.76
CA THR A 558 3.92 27.45 40.41
C THR A 558 2.77 27.50 39.42
N VAL A 559 2.52 28.71 38.91
CA VAL A 559 1.70 28.96 37.72
C VAL A 559 2.52 28.51 36.51
N ASP A 560 2.09 27.43 35.86
CA ASP A 560 2.64 26.96 34.58
C ASP A 560 2.02 27.76 33.41
N GLU A 561 2.88 28.32 32.56
CA GLU A 561 2.61 28.75 31.17
C GLU A 561 2.57 27.54 30.23
#